data_AF-A0A4R0JVL0-F1
#
_entry.id   AF-A0A4R0JVL0-F1
#
_cell.length_a   1.000
_cell.length_b   1.000
_cell.length_c   1.000
_cell.angle_alpha   90.00
_cell.angle_beta   90.00
_cell.angle_gamma   90.00
#
_symmetry.space_group_name_H-M   'P 1'
#
loop_
_entity.id
_entity.type
_entity.pdbx_description
1 polymer ?
#
loop_
_entity_poly.entity_id
_entity_poly.type
_entity_poly.pdbx_seq_one_letter_code
_entity_poly.pdbx_strand_id
1 'polypeptide(L)'
;MRIGTLGNGLMAAALAGQWVGEHEVMIGGRDSRRASELAARIGARAGTLQEATTFGDVLLLALPAEVAVDAVRGLDIPPGRILIDCTNAINQQDFTLAEPAMAERIARAVPHAHVVKAFNLAADSVWKHPDGLGVPVCGDDPTALAKVGQLVRSLGSEPVQAGGLARAKLLEATAALVIGIWVTGVDVRRMFPPLEAAFGSVRPGQPEAPDREEEIGAGPAEAAEVGPGRGRVGVVEAHENAGCADEAEQHHGSGDQAASAQAP
;
A
#
# COMPACT_ATOMS: atom_id res chain seq x y z
N MET A 1 -1.86 -7.21 23.10
CA MET A 1 -0.47 -7.76 22.95
C MET A 1 0.53 -6.74 23.47
N ARG A 2 1.82 -7.08 23.65
CA ARG A 2 2.88 -6.07 23.90
C ARG A 2 3.51 -5.63 22.58
N ILE A 3 3.72 -4.34 22.40
CA ILE A 3 4.28 -3.74 21.18
C ILE A 3 5.45 -2.81 21.53
N GLY A 4 6.60 -3.02 20.90
CA GLY A 4 7.77 -2.14 21.04
C GLY A 4 8.00 -1.34 19.76
N THR A 5 8.04 -0.01 19.82
CA THR A 5 8.44 0.79 18.65
C THR A 5 9.94 1.00 18.64
N LEU A 6 10.56 0.76 17.49
CA LEU A 6 11.93 1.17 17.20
C LEU A 6 11.85 2.51 16.49
N GLY A 7 11.90 3.60 17.26
CA GLY A 7 11.68 4.96 16.78
C GLY A 7 10.50 5.65 17.44
N ASN A 8 10.56 6.98 17.46
CA ASN A 8 9.61 7.89 18.11
C ASN A 8 9.17 9.06 17.18
N GLY A 9 9.28 8.85 15.86
CA GLY A 9 8.82 9.79 14.83
C GLY A 9 7.33 9.66 14.50
N LEU A 10 6.89 10.39 13.46
CA LEU A 10 5.49 10.48 13.02
C LEU A 10 4.86 9.10 12.75
N MET A 11 5.50 8.31 11.87
CA MET A 11 5.97 6.95 12.21
C MET A 11 5.20 6.17 13.29
N ALA A 12 5.90 5.96 14.40
CA ALA A 12 5.40 5.33 15.62
C ALA A 12 4.23 6.10 16.25
N ALA A 13 4.21 7.43 16.16
CA ALA A 13 3.21 8.26 16.84
C ALA A 13 1.78 8.04 16.31
N ALA A 14 1.61 7.77 15.02
CA ALA A 14 0.32 7.42 14.44
C ALA A 14 -0.06 5.96 14.78
N LEU A 15 0.74 5.00 14.32
CA LEU A 15 0.42 3.56 14.45
C LEU A 15 0.28 3.12 15.91
N ALA A 16 1.26 3.44 16.76
CA ALA A 16 1.21 3.07 18.17
C ALA A 16 0.20 3.91 18.98
N GLY A 17 -0.18 5.08 18.46
CA GLY A 17 -1.27 5.91 19.00
C GLY A 17 -2.67 5.34 18.75
N GLN A 18 -2.83 4.38 17.83
CA GLN A 18 -4.07 3.61 17.65
C GLN A 18 -4.07 2.31 18.46
N TRP A 19 -2.90 1.73 18.75
CA TRP A 19 -2.81 0.46 19.50
C TRP A 19 -2.94 0.61 21.03
N VAL A 20 -2.68 1.79 21.58
CA VAL A 20 -2.89 2.06 23.01
C VAL A 20 -4.35 1.87 23.41
N GLY A 21 -4.58 1.19 24.55
CA GLY A 21 -5.91 0.81 25.03
C GLY A 21 -6.25 -0.66 24.77
N GLU A 22 -5.99 -1.18 23.57
CA GLU A 22 -6.08 -2.62 23.25
C GLU A 22 -4.75 -3.37 23.48
N HIS A 23 -3.62 -2.66 23.39
CA HIS A 23 -2.28 -3.22 23.48
C HIS A 23 -1.42 -2.45 24.48
N GLU A 24 -0.49 -3.15 25.12
CA GLU A 24 0.55 -2.50 25.92
C GLU A 24 1.65 -2.02 24.98
N VAL A 25 1.91 -0.71 24.96
CA VAL A 25 2.87 -0.08 24.04
C VAL A 25 4.09 0.43 24.80
N MET A 26 5.29 0.20 24.25
CA MET A 26 6.53 0.88 24.65
C MET A 26 7.13 1.63 23.45
N ILE A 27 7.37 2.93 23.64
CA ILE A 27 8.07 3.78 22.69
C ILE A 27 9.58 3.71 22.95
N GLY A 28 10.31 3.04 22.05
CA GLY A 28 11.76 2.96 22.07
C GLY A 28 12.40 4.11 21.29
N GLY A 29 13.38 4.79 21.89
CA GLY A 29 14.11 5.87 21.23
C GLY A 29 15.59 5.97 21.61
N ARG A 30 16.34 6.74 20.80
CA ARG A 30 17.72 7.18 21.13
C ARG A 30 17.73 8.45 21.98
N ASP A 31 16.80 9.36 21.70
CA ASP A 31 16.49 10.53 22.53
C ASP A 31 15.41 10.13 23.54
N SER A 32 15.80 9.93 24.80
CA SER A 32 14.94 9.47 25.89
C SER A 32 13.86 10.49 26.26
N ARG A 33 14.14 11.79 26.08
CA ARG A 33 13.16 12.86 26.29
C ARG A 33 12.07 12.78 25.21
N ARG A 34 12.43 12.71 23.92
CA ARG A 34 11.44 12.53 22.84
C ARG A 34 10.63 11.24 22.97
N ALA A 35 11.26 10.14 23.41
CA ALA A 35 10.55 8.88 23.67
C ALA A 35 9.51 9.05 24.79
N SER A 36 9.90 9.71 25.88
CA SER A 36 9.01 10.01 27.01
C SER A 36 7.88 10.99 26.63
N GLU A 37 8.18 12.03 25.85
CA GLU A 37 7.21 13.03 25.36
C GLU A 37 6.18 12.43 24.40
N LEU A 38 6.58 11.48 23.54
CA LEU A 38 5.63 10.73 22.72
C LEU A 38 4.81 9.76 23.59
N ALA A 39 5.48 8.96 24.43
CA ALA A 39 4.82 7.97 25.28
C ALA A 39 3.74 8.59 26.19
N ALA A 40 4.08 9.67 26.89
CA ALA A 40 3.14 10.41 27.75
C ALA A 40 1.96 11.01 26.96
N ARG A 41 2.19 11.45 25.71
CA ARG A 41 1.13 12.01 24.85
C ARG A 41 0.11 10.97 24.37
N ILE A 42 0.49 9.69 24.26
CA ILE A 42 -0.39 8.60 23.81
C ILE A 42 -0.78 7.62 24.93
N GLY A 43 -0.28 7.77 26.16
CA GLY A 43 -0.54 6.81 27.24
C GLY A 43 0.25 5.50 27.15
N ALA A 44 1.41 5.51 26.48
CA ALA A 44 2.33 4.39 26.37
C ALA A 44 3.45 4.44 27.41
N ARG A 45 4.23 3.35 27.50
CA ARG A 45 5.52 3.31 28.23
C ARG A 45 6.61 3.94 27.35
N ALA A 46 7.68 4.44 27.96
CA ALA A 46 8.90 4.88 27.26
C ALA A 46 10.08 3.95 27.59
N GLY A 47 11.07 3.90 26.70
CA GLY A 47 12.33 3.21 26.93
C GLY A 47 13.38 3.51 25.85
N THR A 48 14.54 2.88 25.98
CA THR A 48 15.52 2.74 24.91
C THR A 48 14.99 1.81 23.80
N LEU A 49 15.68 1.78 22.66
CA LEU A 49 15.40 0.81 21.59
C LEU A 49 15.53 -0.65 22.09
N GLN A 50 16.50 -0.94 22.96
CA GLN A 50 16.77 -2.30 23.48
C GLN A 50 15.75 -2.76 24.53
N GLU A 51 15.18 -1.85 25.31
CA GLU A 51 14.04 -2.17 26.17
C GLU A 51 12.80 -2.48 25.33
N ALA A 52 12.58 -1.74 24.23
CA ALA A 52 11.47 -1.99 23.32
C ALA A 52 11.56 -3.36 22.60
N THR A 53 12.74 -3.79 22.12
CA THR A 53 12.93 -5.15 21.55
C THR A 53 12.64 -6.24 22.57
N THR A 54 13.05 -6.04 23.83
CA THR A 54 12.84 -6.98 24.93
C THR A 54 11.36 -7.05 25.33
N PHE A 55 10.67 -5.91 25.37
CA PHE A 55 9.27 -5.76 25.79
C PHE A 55 8.26 -6.28 24.76
N GLY A 56 8.35 -5.83 23.50
CA GLY A 56 7.28 -6.02 22.52
C GLY A 56 7.29 -7.40 21.86
N ASP A 57 6.22 -8.18 21.99
CA ASP A 57 6.04 -9.45 21.26
C ASP A 57 5.99 -9.22 19.74
N VAL A 58 5.47 -8.05 19.35
CA VAL A 58 5.58 -7.46 18.02
C VAL A 58 6.37 -6.16 18.11
N LEU A 59 7.21 -5.88 17.12
CA LEU A 59 8.06 -4.70 17.02
C LEU A 59 7.70 -3.89 15.78
N LEU A 60 7.66 -2.56 15.89
CA LEU A 60 7.42 -1.65 14.77
C LEU A 60 8.71 -0.90 14.41
N LEU A 61 9.23 -1.11 13.21
CA LEU A 61 10.44 -0.47 12.70
C LEU A 61 10.15 0.91 12.11
N ALA A 62 9.84 1.87 12.98
CA ALA A 62 9.52 3.26 12.63
C ALA A 62 10.78 4.16 12.55
N LEU A 63 11.80 3.70 11.82
CA LEU A 63 13.04 4.43 11.53
C LEU A 63 13.13 4.85 10.05
N PRO A 64 13.95 5.85 9.69
CA PRO A 64 14.34 6.10 8.32
C PRO A 64 15.01 4.87 7.69
N ALA A 65 14.74 4.60 6.42
CA ALA A 65 15.13 3.35 5.76
C ALA A 65 16.66 3.18 5.67
N GLU A 66 17.38 4.30 5.57
CA GLU A 66 18.83 4.41 5.44
C GLU A 66 19.57 3.87 6.67
N VAL A 67 18.92 3.97 7.85
CA VAL A 67 19.48 3.49 9.13
C VAL A 67 18.81 2.21 9.64
N ALA A 68 17.73 1.74 8.99
CA ALA A 68 16.89 0.67 9.49
C ALA A 68 17.64 -0.67 9.66
N VAL A 69 18.42 -1.07 8.65
CA VAL A 69 19.17 -2.35 8.64
C VAL A 69 20.27 -2.36 9.72
N ASP A 70 21.01 -1.27 9.85
CA ASP A 70 22.12 -1.19 10.81
C ASP A 70 21.60 -1.01 12.25
N ALA A 71 20.48 -0.32 12.44
CA ALA A 71 19.81 -0.22 13.73
C ALA A 71 19.33 -1.59 14.23
N VAL A 72 18.71 -2.44 13.39
CA VAL A 72 18.28 -3.78 13.83
C VAL A 72 19.44 -4.75 14.02
N ARG A 73 20.55 -4.59 13.27
CA ARG A 73 21.79 -5.37 13.49
C ARG A 73 22.50 -4.98 14.80
N GLY A 74 22.31 -3.75 15.27
CA GLY A 74 22.88 -3.21 16.50
C GLY A 74 22.01 -3.40 17.76
N LEU A 75 20.96 -4.23 17.70
CA LEU A 75 20.04 -4.51 18.80
C LEU A 75 19.92 -6.02 19.02
N ASP A 76 19.92 -6.45 20.28
CA ASP A 76 19.53 -7.82 20.63
C ASP A 76 18.00 -7.93 20.49
N ILE A 77 17.54 -8.45 19.36
CA ILE A 77 16.15 -8.83 19.13
C ILE A 77 15.97 -10.29 19.61
N PRO A 78 15.05 -10.57 20.56
CA PRO A 78 14.79 -11.95 20.96
C PRO A 78 14.31 -12.83 19.79
N PRO A 79 14.69 -14.12 19.72
CA PRO A 79 14.19 -15.03 18.69
C PRO A 79 12.66 -15.15 18.67
N GLY A 80 12.08 -15.37 17.48
CA GLY A 80 10.64 -15.51 17.26
C GLY A 80 9.82 -14.21 17.39
N ARG A 81 10.48 -13.06 17.59
CA ARG A 81 9.81 -11.75 17.57
C ARG A 81 9.37 -11.39 16.16
N ILE A 82 8.27 -10.66 16.06
CA ILE A 82 7.73 -10.20 14.79
C ILE A 82 8.18 -8.76 14.57
N LEU A 83 8.73 -8.44 13.39
CA LEU A 83 9.25 -7.12 13.07
C LEU A 83 8.48 -6.54 11.88
N ILE A 84 7.60 -5.59 12.16
CA ILE A 84 6.84 -4.84 11.15
C ILE A 84 7.77 -3.82 10.50
N ASP A 85 8.04 -4.00 9.21
CA ASP A 85 8.71 -3.04 8.36
C ASP A 85 7.70 -2.14 7.65
N CYS A 86 7.63 -0.88 8.09
CA CYS A 86 6.86 0.20 7.45
C CYS A 86 7.75 1.21 6.70
N THR A 87 9.02 0.87 6.42
CA THR A 87 9.97 1.77 5.76
C THR A 87 9.71 1.89 4.26
N ASN A 88 10.13 3.03 3.69
CA ASN A 88 10.20 3.26 2.25
C ASN A 88 11.57 3.85 1.90
N ALA A 89 12.37 3.13 1.13
CA ALA A 89 13.69 3.60 0.67
C ALA A 89 13.56 4.28 -0.70
N ILE A 90 13.12 5.54 -0.69
CA ILE A 90 12.76 6.31 -1.90
C ILE A 90 13.67 7.53 -2.04
N ASN A 91 14.22 7.72 -3.24
CA ASN A 91 14.91 8.95 -3.64
C ASN A 91 13.86 10.05 -3.83
N GLN A 92 13.92 11.14 -3.04
CA GLN A 92 12.87 12.17 -3.01
C GLN A 92 12.95 13.16 -4.17
N GLN A 93 14.01 13.10 -5.00
CA GLN A 93 14.22 13.99 -6.14
C GLN A 93 13.58 13.45 -7.42
N ASP A 94 13.51 12.12 -7.59
CA ASP A 94 12.98 11.44 -8.79
C ASP A 94 11.96 10.33 -8.49
N PHE A 95 11.67 10.08 -7.21
CA PHE A 95 10.76 9.04 -6.72
C PHE A 95 11.12 7.61 -7.15
N THR A 96 12.40 7.35 -7.41
CA THR A 96 12.93 5.99 -7.62
C THR A 96 13.23 5.28 -6.29
N LEU A 97 13.48 3.97 -6.35
CA LEU A 97 13.99 3.21 -5.20
C LEU A 97 15.45 3.57 -4.93
N ALA A 98 15.71 4.22 -3.78
CA ALA A 98 17.06 4.43 -3.28
C ALA A 98 17.73 3.12 -2.83
N GLU A 99 16.92 2.13 -2.39
CA GLU A 99 17.37 0.77 -2.10
C GLU A 99 16.23 -0.22 -2.37
N PRO A 100 16.41 -1.22 -3.26
CA PRO A 100 15.40 -2.23 -3.53
C PRO A 100 15.38 -3.34 -2.46
N ALA A 101 14.20 -3.89 -2.18
CA ALA A 101 14.00 -5.03 -1.28
C ALA A 101 14.50 -4.78 0.16
N MET A 102 14.12 -3.62 0.73
CA MET A 102 14.51 -3.23 2.08
C MET A 102 14.04 -4.23 3.14
N ALA A 103 12.80 -4.72 3.04
CA ALA A 103 12.29 -5.76 3.94
C ALA A 103 13.13 -7.05 3.91
N GLU A 104 13.61 -7.46 2.73
CA GLU A 104 14.48 -8.63 2.60
C GLU A 104 15.88 -8.38 3.18
N ARG A 105 16.39 -7.14 3.09
CA ARG A 105 17.66 -6.73 3.73
C ARG A 105 17.54 -6.73 5.25
N ILE A 106 16.41 -6.25 5.80
CA ILE A 106 16.09 -6.30 7.23
C ILE A 106 16.02 -7.75 7.71
N ALA A 107 15.31 -8.64 7.00
CA ALA A 107 15.24 -10.06 7.35
C ALA A 107 16.61 -10.77 7.34
N ARG A 108 17.49 -10.43 6.39
CA ARG A 108 18.88 -10.93 6.37
C ARG A 108 19.73 -10.42 7.53
N ALA A 109 19.38 -9.28 8.15
CA ALA A 109 20.07 -8.76 9.33
C ALA A 109 19.60 -9.40 10.65
N VAL A 110 18.33 -9.83 10.73
CA VAL A 110 17.74 -10.47 11.92
C VAL A 110 17.03 -11.81 11.57
N PRO A 111 17.76 -12.83 11.08
CA PRO A 111 17.18 -14.07 10.55
C PRO A 111 16.50 -14.97 11.60
N HIS A 112 16.55 -14.60 12.88
CA HIS A 112 15.83 -15.24 14.00
C HIS A 112 14.48 -14.56 14.30
N ALA A 113 14.11 -13.51 13.56
CA ALA A 113 12.87 -12.75 13.71
C ALA A 113 12.00 -12.84 12.45
N HIS A 114 10.69 -12.73 12.61
CA HIS A 114 9.72 -12.82 11.52
C HIS A 114 9.41 -11.42 10.98
N VAL A 115 10.07 -11.02 9.90
CA VAL A 115 9.84 -9.73 9.25
C VAL A 115 8.55 -9.74 8.44
N VAL A 116 7.76 -8.67 8.55
CA VAL A 116 6.51 -8.48 7.82
C VAL A 116 6.46 -7.05 7.27
N LYS A 117 6.30 -6.88 5.95
CA LYS A 117 6.02 -5.56 5.35
C LYS A 117 4.56 -5.20 5.57
N ALA A 118 4.29 -4.02 6.14
CA ALA A 118 2.94 -3.46 6.29
C ALA A 118 2.98 -1.93 6.45
N PHE A 119 1.83 -1.26 6.34
CA PHE A 119 1.62 0.18 6.57
C PHE A 119 2.44 1.16 5.69
N ASN A 120 3.32 0.69 4.80
CA ASN A 120 4.21 1.54 4.02
C ASN A 120 3.51 2.36 2.90
N LEU A 121 2.25 2.07 2.59
CA LEU A 121 1.49 2.71 1.49
C LEU A 121 0.65 3.93 1.89
N ALA A 122 0.76 4.45 3.12
CA ALA A 122 0.13 5.72 3.49
C ALA A 122 0.95 6.52 4.51
N ALA A 123 0.66 7.82 4.61
CA ALA A 123 1.33 8.75 5.51
C ALA A 123 0.81 8.69 6.95
N ASP A 124 1.52 9.29 7.89
CA ASP A 124 1.15 9.34 9.31
C ASP A 124 -0.11 10.16 9.60
N SER A 125 -0.52 11.04 8.69
CA SER A 125 -1.83 11.70 8.73
C SER A 125 -2.96 10.68 8.55
N VAL A 126 -2.82 9.77 7.59
CA VAL A 126 -3.81 8.72 7.28
C VAL A 126 -3.87 7.68 8.39
N TRP A 127 -2.73 7.19 8.90
CA TRP A 127 -2.73 6.17 9.96
C TRP A 127 -3.26 6.63 11.33
N LYS A 128 -3.69 7.89 11.49
CA LYS A 128 -4.44 8.37 12.67
C LYS A 128 -5.95 8.19 12.50
N HIS A 129 -6.44 8.20 11.26
CA HIS A 129 -7.85 8.07 10.88
C HIS A 129 -7.91 7.31 9.53
N PRO A 130 -7.69 5.98 9.52
CA PRO A 130 -7.46 5.24 8.28
C PRO A 130 -8.76 4.84 7.55
N ASP A 131 -9.94 5.10 8.12
CA ASP A 131 -11.26 5.00 7.47
C ASP A 131 -11.50 3.72 6.66
N GLY A 132 -11.11 2.55 7.20
CA GLY A 132 -11.28 1.24 6.56
C GLY A 132 -10.22 0.90 5.50
N LEU A 133 -9.18 1.73 5.31
CA LEU A 133 -8.14 1.53 4.31
C LEU A 133 -7.50 0.13 4.42
N GLY A 134 -7.46 -0.58 3.30
CA GLY A 134 -6.80 -1.88 3.19
C GLY A 134 -5.29 -1.76 3.32
N VAL A 135 -4.68 -2.59 4.17
CA VAL A 135 -3.23 -2.63 4.41
C VAL A 135 -2.64 -3.90 3.79
N PRO A 136 -1.86 -3.81 2.70
CA PRO A 136 -1.12 -4.96 2.19
C PRO A 136 -0.10 -5.48 3.20
N VAL A 137 -0.09 -6.79 3.40
CA VAL A 137 0.80 -7.50 4.33
C VAL A 137 1.61 -8.54 3.57
N CYS A 138 2.94 -8.43 3.58
CA CYS A 138 3.87 -9.43 3.00
C CYS A 138 4.79 -10.03 4.07
N GLY A 139 4.88 -11.35 4.16
CA GLY A 139 5.74 -12.06 5.13
C GLY A 139 5.61 -13.57 5.01
N ASP A 140 6.60 -14.31 5.53
CA ASP A 140 6.69 -15.77 5.31
C ASP A 140 6.16 -16.64 6.47
N ASP A 141 6.00 -16.09 7.68
CA ASP A 141 5.45 -16.83 8.82
C ASP A 141 3.93 -16.56 9.01
N PRO A 142 3.07 -17.60 8.99
CA PRO A 142 1.63 -17.42 9.17
C PRO A 142 1.22 -16.83 10.52
N THR A 143 1.98 -17.07 11.59
CA THR A 143 1.66 -16.54 12.93
C THR A 143 1.94 -15.04 13.00
N ALA A 144 3.01 -14.59 12.35
CA ALA A 144 3.37 -13.19 12.14
C ALA A 144 2.32 -12.48 11.30
N LEU A 145 1.93 -13.05 10.15
CA LEU A 145 0.86 -12.52 9.30
C LEU A 145 -0.47 -12.37 10.08
N ALA A 146 -0.86 -13.39 10.87
CA ALA A 146 -2.08 -13.35 11.67
C ALA A 146 -2.06 -12.26 12.75
N LYS A 147 -0.94 -12.10 13.48
CA LYS A 147 -0.76 -11.07 14.52
C LYS A 147 -0.67 -9.66 13.95
N VAL A 148 0.04 -9.46 12.82
CA VAL A 148 0.06 -8.16 12.13
C VAL A 148 -1.32 -7.85 11.56
N GLY A 149 -2.05 -8.85 11.05
CA GLY A 149 -3.45 -8.69 10.64
C GLY A 149 -4.39 -8.32 11.79
N GLN A 150 -4.14 -8.77 13.02
CA GLN A 150 -4.85 -8.26 14.20
C GLN A 150 -4.53 -6.79 14.45
N LEU A 151 -3.25 -6.38 14.40
CA LEU A 151 -2.85 -4.99 14.60
C LEU A 151 -3.39 -4.03 13.52
N VAL A 152 -3.58 -4.52 12.29
CA VAL A 152 -4.29 -3.77 11.23
C VAL A 152 -5.78 -3.60 11.59
N ARG A 153 -6.46 -4.63 12.11
CA ARG A 153 -7.86 -4.52 12.51
C ARG A 153 -8.07 -3.63 13.73
N SER A 154 -7.14 -3.60 14.69
CA SER A 154 -7.15 -2.63 15.80
C SER A 154 -6.93 -1.17 15.36
N LEU A 155 -6.58 -0.91 14.09
CA LEU A 155 -6.61 0.43 13.49
C LEU A 155 -7.98 0.80 12.89
N GLY A 156 -8.93 -0.13 12.82
CA GLY A 156 -10.12 0.01 11.98
C GLY A 156 -9.83 -0.19 10.48
N SER A 157 -8.74 -0.88 10.13
CA SER A 157 -8.31 -1.20 8.77
C SER A 157 -8.44 -2.69 8.44
N GLU A 158 -8.44 -3.05 7.15
CA GLU A 158 -8.53 -4.45 6.69
C GLU A 158 -7.17 -5.00 6.19
N PRO A 159 -6.65 -6.12 6.72
CA PRO A 159 -5.35 -6.70 6.31
C PRO A 159 -5.41 -7.51 5.01
N VAL A 160 -5.02 -6.89 3.91
CA VAL A 160 -4.93 -7.51 2.58
C VAL A 160 -3.70 -8.42 2.49
N GLN A 161 -3.91 -9.72 2.35
CA GLN A 161 -2.80 -10.68 2.23
C GLN A 161 -2.10 -10.52 0.87
N ALA A 162 -0.87 -10.01 0.88
CA ALA A 162 -0.12 -9.69 -0.33
C ALA A 162 0.97 -10.72 -0.68
N GLY A 163 1.23 -11.71 0.18
CA GLY A 163 2.04 -12.91 -0.09
C GLY A 163 3.29 -13.03 0.77
N GLY A 164 4.25 -13.87 0.35
CA GLY A 164 5.54 -14.03 1.02
C GLY A 164 6.41 -12.77 1.00
N LEU A 165 7.44 -12.71 1.85
CA LEU A 165 8.31 -11.53 2.02
C LEU A 165 9.03 -11.14 0.73
N ALA A 166 9.32 -12.10 -0.16
CA ALA A 166 9.89 -11.85 -1.49
C ALA A 166 9.03 -10.94 -2.40
N ARG A 167 7.77 -10.67 -2.03
CA ARG A 167 6.87 -9.70 -2.69
C ARG A 167 6.84 -8.33 -2.02
N ALA A 168 7.50 -8.14 -0.87
CA ALA A 168 7.59 -6.84 -0.18
C ALA A 168 8.22 -5.74 -1.05
N LYS A 169 9.21 -6.09 -1.88
CA LYS A 169 9.80 -5.17 -2.89
C LYS A 169 8.79 -4.63 -3.90
N LEU A 170 7.67 -5.33 -4.14
CA LEU A 170 6.58 -4.83 -4.97
C LEU A 170 5.81 -3.71 -4.25
N LEU A 171 5.57 -3.83 -2.94
CA LEU A 171 4.97 -2.77 -2.13
C LEU A 171 5.90 -1.55 -1.97
N GLU A 172 7.22 -1.77 -1.93
CA GLU A 172 8.22 -0.70 -1.93
C GLU A 172 8.25 0.04 -3.28
N ALA A 173 8.26 -0.69 -4.39
CA ALA A 173 8.14 -0.11 -5.74
C ALA A 173 6.80 0.58 -5.96
N THR A 174 5.70 0.03 -5.43
CA THR A 174 4.39 0.69 -5.42
C THR A 174 4.45 2.01 -4.66
N ALA A 175 5.04 2.05 -3.45
CA ALA A 175 5.18 3.29 -2.68
C ALA A 175 5.94 4.36 -3.46
N ALA A 176 7.07 4.00 -4.08
CA ALA A 176 7.87 4.89 -4.93
C ALA A 176 7.02 5.51 -6.05
N LEU A 177 6.33 4.65 -6.83
CA LEU A 177 5.46 5.07 -7.93
C LEU A 177 4.29 5.96 -7.48
N VAL A 178 3.52 5.53 -6.47
CA VAL A 178 2.30 6.28 -6.07
C VAL A 178 2.62 7.61 -5.40
N ILE A 179 3.72 7.70 -4.63
CA ILE A 179 4.17 8.97 -4.04
C ILE A 179 4.63 9.93 -5.14
N GLY A 180 5.39 9.47 -6.12
CA GLY A 180 5.79 10.27 -7.28
C GLY A 180 4.62 10.79 -8.13
N ILE A 181 3.49 10.08 -8.13
CA ILE A 181 2.25 10.54 -8.79
C ILE A 181 1.44 11.47 -7.88
N TRP A 182 1.33 11.18 -6.58
CA TRP A 182 0.59 12.04 -5.63
C TRP A 182 1.14 13.45 -5.53
N VAL A 183 2.47 13.65 -5.63
CA VAL A 183 3.07 15.00 -5.62
C VAL A 183 2.69 15.84 -6.85
N THR A 184 2.15 15.22 -7.92
CA THR A 184 1.59 15.93 -9.08
C THR A 184 0.10 16.30 -8.91
N GLY A 185 -0.52 15.91 -7.79
CA GLY A 185 -1.95 16.12 -7.51
C GLY A 185 -2.88 15.06 -8.13
N VAL A 186 -2.34 14.03 -8.77
CA VAL A 186 -3.15 12.96 -9.41
C VAL A 186 -3.55 11.88 -8.41
N ASP A 187 -4.84 11.57 -8.38
CA ASP A 187 -5.39 10.46 -7.59
C ASP A 187 -5.11 9.11 -8.26
N VAL A 188 -4.11 8.38 -7.75
CA VAL A 188 -3.69 7.05 -8.25
C VAL A 188 -4.80 6.00 -8.27
N ARG A 189 -5.90 6.18 -7.52
CA ARG A 189 -7.05 5.26 -7.58
C ARG A 189 -7.70 5.26 -8.96
N ARG A 190 -7.54 6.33 -9.75
CA ARG A 190 -8.00 6.44 -11.15
C ARG A 190 -7.15 5.64 -12.14
N MET A 191 -6.00 5.09 -11.72
CA MET A 191 -5.14 4.26 -12.57
C MET A 191 -5.61 2.80 -12.66
N PHE A 192 -6.50 2.38 -11.75
CA PHE A 192 -6.93 0.98 -11.62
C PHE A 192 -8.42 0.83 -11.95
N PRO A 193 -8.81 -0.17 -12.76
CA PRO A 193 -10.22 -0.50 -12.96
C PRO A 193 -10.83 -1.11 -11.68
N PRO A 194 -12.17 -1.12 -11.54
CA PRO A 194 -12.82 -1.90 -10.49
C PRO A 194 -12.59 -3.40 -10.71
N LEU A 195 -12.73 -4.21 -9.64
CA LEU A 195 -12.26 -5.60 -9.60
C LEU A 195 -12.89 -6.50 -10.67
N GLU A 196 -14.17 -6.27 -10.98
CA GLU A 196 -14.91 -6.97 -12.03
C GLU A 196 -14.36 -6.74 -13.45
N ALA A 197 -13.59 -5.66 -13.65
CA ALA A 197 -12.92 -5.31 -14.91
C ALA A 197 -11.38 -5.38 -14.81
N ALA A 198 -10.82 -5.90 -13.71
CA ALA A 198 -9.38 -5.97 -13.48
C ALA A 198 -8.66 -7.11 -14.23
N PHE A 199 -9.41 -7.98 -14.92
CA PHE A 199 -8.86 -9.10 -15.70
C PHE A 199 -9.46 -9.11 -17.11
N GLY A 200 -8.63 -9.44 -18.10
CA GLY A 200 -9.07 -9.68 -19.46
C GLY A 200 -9.75 -11.05 -19.64
N SER A 201 -9.96 -11.45 -20.90
CA SER A 201 -10.53 -12.76 -21.27
C SER A 201 -9.72 -13.96 -20.76
N VAL A 202 -8.40 -13.79 -20.59
CA VAL A 202 -7.51 -14.77 -19.97
C VAL A 202 -7.11 -14.29 -18.57
N ARG A 203 -7.28 -15.13 -17.56
CA ARG A 203 -6.89 -14.84 -16.17
C ARG A 203 -5.44 -15.29 -15.91
N PRO A 204 -4.52 -14.39 -15.52
CA PRO A 204 -3.13 -14.74 -15.23
C PRO A 204 -3.02 -15.83 -14.14
N GLY A 205 -2.14 -16.80 -14.35
CA GLY A 205 -1.86 -17.85 -13.37
C GLY A 205 -2.91 -18.97 -13.28
N GLN A 206 -3.97 -18.95 -14.09
CA GLN A 206 -4.76 -20.14 -14.35
C GLN A 206 -4.09 -20.98 -15.46
N PRO A 207 -4.24 -22.33 -15.44
CA PRO A 207 -3.87 -23.14 -16.60
C PRO A 207 -4.63 -22.66 -17.84
N GLU A 208 -3.95 -22.67 -18.98
CA GLU A 208 -4.64 -22.50 -20.27
C GLU A 208 -5.68 -23.62 -20.41
N ALA A 209 -6.90 -23.26 -20.81
CA ALA A 209 -7.90 -24.27 -21.13
C ALA A 209 -7.37 -25.08 -22.32
N PRO A 210 -7.43 -26.42 -22.30
CA PRO A 210 -6.98 -27.21 -23.44
C PRO A 210 -7.76 -26.77 -24.68
N ASP A 211 -7.05 -26.61 -25.78
CA ASP A 211 -7.64 -26.17 -27.05
C ASP A 211 -8.90 -26.99 -27.33
N ARG A 212 -10.03 -26.29 -27.46
CA ARG A 212 -11.20 -26.91 -28.05
C ARG A 212 -10.88 -27.09 -29.52
N GLU A 213 -10.48 -28.31 -29.88
CA GLU A 213 -10.51 -28.76 -31.27
C GLU A 213 -11.82 -28.28 -31.87
N GLU A 214 -11.75 -27.48 -32.93
CA GLU A 214 -12.95 -26.99 -33.58
C GLU A 214 -13.72 -28.22 -34.10
N GLU A 215 -14.87 -28.52 -33.49
CA GLU A 215 -15.83 -29.42 -34.11
C GLU A 215 -16.24 -28.77 -35.44
N ILE A 216 -15.58 -29.18 -36.52
CA ILE A 216 -15.91 -28.83 -37.89
C ILE A 216 -17.28 -29.46 -38.17
N GLY A 217 -18.32 -28.77 -37.73
CA GLY A 217 -19.68 -29.25 -37.74
C GLY A 217 -20.07 -29.62 -39.16
N ALA A 218 -20.39 -30.90 -39.38
CA ALA A 218 -20.86 -31.38 -40.66
C ALA A 218 -22.11 -30.56 -41.05
N GLY A 219 -21.96 -29.72 -42.08
CA GLY A 219 -23.00 -28.80 -42.49
C GLY A 219 -24.31 -29.54 -42.82
N PRO A 220 -25.48 -28.99 -42.48
CA PRO A 220 -26.75 -29.64 -42.78
C PRO A 220 -26.89 -29.79 -44.30
N ALA A 221 -27.11 -31.03 -44.75
CA ALA A 221 -27.34 -31.30 -46.16
C ALA A 221 -28.63 -30.62 -46.64
N GLU A 222 -28.55 -29.80 -47.68
CA GLU A 222 -29.71 -29.14 -48.27
C GLU A 222 -30.69 -30.17 -48.85
N ALA A 223 -31.91 -30.20 -48.32
CA ALA A 223 -33.07 -30.73 -49.02
C ALA A 223 -33.80 -29.55 -49.68
N ALA A 224 -33.72 -29.46 -51.00
CA ALA A 224 -34.27 -28.33 -51.75
C ALA A 224 -35.81 -28.43 -51.92
N GLU A 225 -36.49 -27.28 -51.87
CA GLU A 225 -37.77 -27.11 -52.55
C GLU A 225 -37.90 -25.68 -53.09
N VAL A 226 -38.47 -25.53 -54.29
CA VAL A 226 -38.41 -24.30 -55.09
C VAL A 226 -39.80 -23.70 -55.29
N GLY A 227 -40.03 -22.48 -54.80
CA GLY A 227 -41.29 -21.75 -54.94
C GLY A 227 -41.09 -20.26 -55.32
N PRO A 228 -41.58 -19.78 -56.48
CA PRO A 228 -41.39 -18.40 -56.91
C PRO A 228 -42.53 -17.45 -56.44
N GLY A 229 -42.19 -16.35 -55.74
CA GLY A 229 -43.19 -15.40 -55.20
C GLY A 229 -42.69 -13.97 -54.97
N ARG A 230 -42.92 -13.08 -55.96
CA ARG A 230 -42.56 -11.63 -56.00
C ARG A 230 -42.97 -10.83 -54.73
N GLY A 231 -42.13 -9.88 -54.27
CA GLY A 231 -42.55 -8.88 -53.26
C GLY A 231 -41.59 -7.72 -52.94
N ARG A 232 -41.78 -6.58 -53.61
CA ARG A 232 -41.25 -5.20 -53.38
C ARG A 232 -40.34 -4.87 -52.16
N VAL A 233 -39.19 -4.26 -52.48
CA VAL A 233 -38.66 -2.94 -52.04
C VAL A 233 -39.27 -2.31 -50.77
N GLY A 234 -38.40 -1.96 -49.80
CA GLY A 234 -38.69 -1.08 -48.66
C GLY A 234 -37.45 -0.29 -48.21
N VAL A 235 -37.61 1.03 -48.03
CA VAL A 235 -36.58 2.06 -47.80
C VAL A 235 -37.29 3.21 -47.05
N VAL A 236 -36.72 4.01 -46.14
CA VAL A 236 -35.31 4.18 -45.72
C VAL A 236 -35.01 3.44 -44.38
N GLU A 237 -34.38 3.90 -43.28
CA GLU A 237 -33.90 5.21 -42.77
C GLU A 237 -32.75 5.00 -41.76
N ALA A 238 -31.91 6.02 -41.50
CA ALA A 238 -30.91 6.01 -40.41
C ALA A 238 -31.02 7.29 -39.56
N HIS A 239 -31.01 7.15 -38.23
CA HIS A 239 -31.01 8.29 -37.31
C HIS A 239 -29.59 8.73 -36.95
N GLU A 240 -29.09 9.73 -37.66
CA GLU A 240 -28.08 10.63 -37.10
C GLU A 240 -28.72 11.51 -36.00
N ASN A 241 -27.94 11.89 -34.99
CA ASN A 241 -28.25 13.05 -34.17
C ASN A 241 -26.95 13.70 -33.70
N ALA A 242 -26.78 14.98 -34.01
CA ALA A 242 -25.57 15.75 -33.73
C ALA A 242 -25.92 17.10 -33.09
N GLY A 243 -25.03 17.59 -32.23
CA GLY A 243 -25.26 18.70 -31.30
C GLY A 243 -24.20 18.62 -30.21
N CYS A 244 -22.94 18.96 -30.48
CA CYS A 244 -22.41 20.29 -30.84
C CYS A 244 -22.36 21.23 -29.62
N ALA A 245 -21.26 21.98 -29.50
CA ALA A 245 -20.86 22.67 -28.28
C ALA A 245 -21.21 24.18 -28.32
N ASP A 246 -20.52 24.95 -27.46
CA ASP A 246 -20.34 26.41 -27.39
C ASP A 246 -20.91 27.03 -26.09
N GLU A 247 -20.24 27.96 -25.41
CA GLU A 247 -18.84 28.44 -25.50
C GLU A 247 -18.43 29.19 -24.19
N ALA A 248 -17.13 29.53 -24.05
CA ALA A 248 -16.56 30.76 -23.44
C ALA A 248 -17.06 31.38 -22.09
N GLU A 249 -16.29 32.17 -21.33
CA GLU A 249 -14.84 32.35 -21.04
C GLU A 249 -14.73 33.41 -19.89
N GLN A 250 -13.51 33.84 -19.52
CA GLN A 250 -13.16 35.13 -18.86
C GLN A 250 -13.53 35.34 -17.36
N HIS A 251 -12.76 36.08 -16.54
CA HIS A 251 -11.31 36.40 -16.53
C HIS A 251 -10.89 37.00 -15.16
N HIS A 252 -9.61 37.41 -15.03
CA HIS A 252 -8.93 37.99 -13.85
C HIS A 252 -8.50 36.99 -12.75
N GLY A 253 -7.29 37.02 -12.19
CA GLY A 253 -6.07 37.76 -12.56
C GLY A 253 -5.58 38.75 -11.50
N SER A 254 -4.59 38.35 -10.70
CA SER A 254 -3.92 39.21 -9.72
C SER A 254 -2.51 38.73 -9.39
N GLY A 255 -1.49 39.52 -9.78
CA GLY A 255 -0.21 39.60 -9.07
C GLY A 255 -0.17 40.90 -8.25
N ASP A 256 0.91 41.30 -7.58
CA ASP A 256 2.23 40.68 -7.36
C ASP A 256 2.91 41.40 -6.16
N GLN A 257 4.15 41.00 -5.83
CA GLN A 257 5.17 41.69 -5.03
C GLN A 257 5.21 41.44 -3.52
N ALA A 258 6.45 41.48 -3.01
CA ALA A 258 6.84 41.18 -1.63
C ALA A 258 7.79 42.27 -1.10
N ALA A 259 7.90 42.39 0.23
CA ALA A 259 8.83 43.32 0.88
C ALA A 259 9.55 42.71 2.10
N SER A 260 10.85 42.96 2.15
CA SER A 260 11.82 42.53 3.17
C SER A 260 11.53 43.05 4.59
N ALA A 261 11.89 42.26 5.60
CA ALA A 261 12.41 42.75 6.88
C ALA A 261 13.41 41.74 7.48
N GLN A 262 14.44 42.24 8.18
CA GLN A 262 15.46 41.44 8.88
C GLN A 262 15.70 41.98 10.30
N ALA A 263 15.99 41.06 11.24
CA ALA A 263 16.77 41.30 12.47
C ALA A 263 16.17 42.27 13.53
N PRO A 264 16.70 42.28 14.78
CA PRO A 264 17.70 41.37 15.37
C PRO A 264 17.09 40.16 16.12
#